data_AF-A0A315AI61-F1
#
_entry.id   AF-A0A315AI61-F1
#
_cell.length_a   1.000
_cell.length_b   1.000
_cell.length_c   1.000
_cell.angle_alpha   90.00
_cell.angle_beta   90.00
_cell.angle_gamma   90.00
#
_symmetry.space_group_name_H-M   'P 1'
#
loop_
_entity.id
_entity.type
_entity.pdbx_description
1 polymer ?
#
loop_
_entity_poly.entity_id
_entity_poly.type
_entity_poly.pdbx_seq_one_letter_code
_entity_poly.pdbx_strand_id
1 'polypeptide(L)'
;MGDGPNSLAAVTGRIRKKLIQAQLEALPAPRSDAVLCPLCDRPIPPSQQDAHHLVPKSHGGAHTVVLHRICHRQIHALFTETELARTYATVEALKQPEEMARFIRWVQTKPDAFFEKSRKSQRLKSKR
;
A
#
# COMPACT_ATOMS: atom_id res chain seq x y z
N MET A 1 -28.48 39.20 33.34
CA MET A 1 -27.49 38.31 32.70
C MET A 1 -28.28 37.37 31.81
N GLY A 2 -28.39 37.67 30.51
CA GLY A 2 -29.33 37.00 29.60
C GLY A 2 -28.68 35.88 28.83
N ASP A 3 -29.29 34.70 28.92
CA ASP A 3 -29.03 33.49 28.15
C ASP A 3 -28.96 33.75 26.64
N GLY A 4 -27.89 33.26 26.00
CA GLY A 4 -27.72 33.31 24.55
C GLY A 4 -28.43 32.12 23.86
N PRO A 5 -29.27 32.34 22.85
CA PRO A 5 -29.88 31.23 22.12
C PRO A 5 -28.88 30.62 21.13
N ASN A 6 -28.48 29.38 21.41
CA ASN A 6 -27.93 28.45 20.43
C ASN A 6 -29.01 28.15 19.37
N SER A 7 -28.86 28.72 18.17
CA SER A 7 -29.77 28.46 17.05
C SER A 7 -29.00 27.86 15.88
N LEU A 8 -28.84 26.54 15.90
CA LEU A 8 -28.63 25.76 14.68
C LEU A 8 -29.95 25.76 13.89
N ALA A 9 -30.18 26.84 13.15
CA ALA A 9 -31.28 26.95 12.21
C ALA A 9 -31.22 25.81 11.18
N ALA A 10 -32.37 25.18 10.92
CA ALA A 10 -32.53 24.13 9.94
C ALA A 10 -32.24 24.65 8.52
N VAL A 11 -30.99 24.48 8.09
CA VAL A 11 -30.52 24.72 6.71
C VAL A 11 -31.37 23.88 5.75
N THR A 12 -32.13 24.55 4.89
CA THR A 12 -32.96 23.90 3.85
C THR A 12 -32.10 22.99 2.96
N GLY A 13 -32.69 21.89 2.46
CA GLY A 13 -31.95 20.83 1.76
C GLY A 13 -31.10 21.30 0.58
N ARG A 14 -31.46 22.41 -0.09
CA ARG A 14 -30.66 23.00 -1.17
C ARG A 14 -29.38 23.65 -0.66
N ILE A 15 -29.43 24.33 0.49
CA ILE A 15 -28.24 24.94 1.10
C ILE A 15 -27.31 23.84 1.60
N ARG A 16 -27.85 22.80 2.26
CA ARG A 16 -27.06 21.63 2.69
C ARG A 16 -26.40 20.93 1.50
N LYS A 17 -27.13 20.76 0.40
CA LYS A 17 -26.60 20.18 -0.85
C LYS A 17 -25.49 21.03 -1.47
N LYS A 18 -25.63 22.35 -1.50
CA LYS A 18 -24.59 23.27 -1.98
C LYS A 18 -23.34 23.25 -1.10
N LEU A 19 -23.51 23.18 0.22
CA LEU A 19 -22.39 23.07 1.16
C LEU A 19 -21.65 21.73 1.00
N ILE A 20 -22.38 20.62 0.88
CA ILE A 20 -21.79 19.31 0.60
C ILE A 20 -21.05 19.32 -0.75
N GLN A 21 -21.65 19.90 -1.79
CA GLN A 21 -21.03 20.00 -3.11
C GLN A 21 -19.74 20.83 -3.08
N ALA A 22 -19.77 22.01 -2.46
CA ALA A 22 -18.59 22.86 -2.31
C ALA A 22 -17.50 22.18 -1.48
N GLN A 23 -17.89 21.41 -0.46
CA GLN A 23 -16.94 20.65 0.35
C GLN A 23 -16.31 19.50 -0.42
N LEU A 24 -17.06 18.82 -1.31
CA LEU A 24 -16.54 17.78 -2.21
C LEU A 24 -15.62 18.38 -3.28
N GLU A 25 -15.94 19.55 -3.83
CA GLU A 25 -15.12 20.29 -4.79
C GLU A 25 -13.83 20.85 -4.18
N ALA A 26 -13.85 21.15 -2.88
CA ALA A 26 -12.67 21.57 -2.13
C ALA A 26 -11.75 20.41 -1.70
N LEU A 27 -12.19 19.16 -1.86
CA LEU A 27 -11.30 18.01 -1.64
C LEU A 27 -10.24 18.00 -2.75
N PRO A 28 -8.96 17.78 -2.41
CA PRO A 28 -7.92 17.66 -3.42
C PRO A 28 -8.29 16.52 -4.37
N ALA A 29 -8.30 16.80 -5.67
CA ALA A 29 -8.49 15.78 -6.70
C ALA A 29 -7.47 14.64 -6.49
N PRO A 30 -7.86 13.37 -6.67
CA PRO A 30 -6.90 12.28 -6.62
C PRO A 30 -5.80 12.57 -7.64
N ARG A 31 -4.54 12.54 -7.21
CA ARG A 31 -3.44 12.78 -8.13
C ARG A 31 -3.43 11.65 -9.16
N SER A 32 -3.70 11.98 -10.42
CA SER A 32 -3.87 11.05 -11.53
C SER A 32 -2.59 10.28 -11.90
N ASP A 33 -1.47 10.53 -11.22
CA ASP A 33 -0.16 9.93 -11.38
C ASP A 33 0.24 8.97 -10.23
N ALA A 34 -0.71 8.64 -9.34
CA ALA A 34 -0.44 7.77 -8.20
C ALA A 34 0.01 6.37 -8.64
N VAL A 35 1.30 6.07 -8.44
CA VAL A 35 1.85 4.72 -8.67
C VAL A 35 1.22 3.75 -7.67
N LEU A 36 0.52 2.74 -8.16
CA LEU A 36 -0.08 1.69 -7.32
C LEU A 36 0.90 0.55 -7.09
N CYS A 37 0.94 0.05 -5.85
CA CYS A 37 1.75 -1.12 -5.52
C CYS A 37 1.10 -2.41 -6.03
N PRO A 38 1.69 -3.14 -6.98
CA PRO A 38 1.08 -4.34 -7.54
C PRO A 38 0.88 -5.47 -6.50
N LEU A 39 1.53 -5.43 -5.33
CA LEU A 39 1.30 -6.40 -4.25
C LEU A 39 0.11 -6.09 -3.36
N CYS A 40 -0.06 -4.84 -2.91
CA CYS A 40 -1.08 -4.48 -1.93
C CYS A 40 -2.15 -3.54 -2.45
N ASP A 41 -2.03 -3.09 -3.70
CA ASP A 41 -2.97 -2.26 -4.44
C ASP A 41 -3.23 -0.87 -3.82
N ARG A 42 -2.35 -0.44 -2.89
CA ARG A 42 -2.35 0.92 -2.32
C ARG A 42 -1.49 1.89 -3.14
N PRO A 43 -1.81 3.20 -3.16
CA PRO A 43 -0.92 4.23 -3.68
C PRO A 43 0.44 4.23 -2.99
N ILE A 44 1.52 4.42 -3.74
CA ILE A 44 2.88 4.52 -3.22
C ILE A 44 3.32 5.99 -3.20
N PRO A 45 3.43 6.62 -2.01
CA PRO A 45 4.04 7.93 -1.91
C PRO A 45 5.48 7.90 -2.46
N PRO A 46 5.96 8.96 -3.12
CA PRO A 46 7.32 8.99 -3.69
C PRO A 46 8.43 8.60 -2.68
N SER A 47 8.27 8.93 -1.40
CA SER A 47 9.21 8.58 -0.32
C SER A 47 9.26 7.08 0.03
N GLN A 48 8.29 6.29 -0.45
CA GLN A 48 8.15 4.86 -0.17
C GLN A 48 8.31 3.97 -1.40
N GLN A 49 8.70 4.52 -2.56
CA GLN A 49 8.93 3.75 -3.78
C GLN A 49 10.30 3.08 -3.77
N ASP A 50 10.32 1.75 -3.84
CA ASP A 50 11.53 0.96 -4.07
C ASP A 50 11.32 0.05 -5.30
N ALA A 51 12.34 -0.02 -6.18
CA ALA A 51 12.32 -0.91 -7.34
C ALA A 51 12.70 -2.35 -6.93
N HIS A 52 11.91 -3.32 -7.37
CA HIS A 52 12.12 -4.74 -7.08
C HIS A 52 12.22 -5.55 -8.38
N HIS A 53 13.24 -6.40 -8.47
CA HIS A 53 13.36 -7.35 -9.57
C HIS A 53 12.57 -8.62 -9.23
N LEU A 54 11.52 -8.92 -9.99
CA LEU A 54 10.71 -10.13 -9.78
C LEU A 54 11.54 -11.41 -9.99
N VAL A 55 12.42 -11.39 -10.99
CA VAL A 55 13.52 -12.35 -11.13
C VAL A 55 14.79 -11.64 -10.69
N PRO A 56 15.52 -12.11 -9.66
CA PRO A 56 16.74 -11.46 -9.22
C PRO A 56 17.77 -11.30 -10.34
N LYS A 57 18.57 -10.22 -10.28
CA LYS A 57 19.62 -9.96 -11.28
C LYS A 57 20.67 -11.08 -11.34
N SER A 58 20.97 -11.71 -10.19
CA SER A 58 21.82 -12.91 -10.07
C SER A 58 21.30 -14.12 -10.86
N HIS A 59 20.00 -14.12 -11.18
CA HIS A 59 19.32 -15.13 -11.99
C HIS A 59 18.91 -14.59 -13.38
N GLY A 60 19.54 -13.51 -13.85
CA GLY A 60 19.34 -12.97 -15.21
C GLY A 60 18.12 -12.07 -15.38
N GLY A 61 17.43 -11.66 -14.31
CA GLY A 61 16.27 -10.79 -14.42
C GLY A 61 16.62 -9.33 -14.75
N ALA A 62 15.82 -8.73 -15.63
CA ALA A 62 15.96 -7.34 -16.06
C ALA A 62 14.71 -6.47 -15.76
N HIS A 63 13.55 -7.10 -15.55
CA HIS A 63 12.30 -6.41 -15.31
C HIS A 63 12.16 -6.02 -13.83
N THR A 64 11.83 -4.75 -13.58
CA THR A 64 11.57 -4.23 -12.24
C THR A 64 10.14 -3.73 -12.11
N VAL A 65 9.60 -3.86 -10.90
CA VAL A 65 8.32 -3.26 -10.49
C VAL A 65 8.55 -2.32 -9.33
N VAL A 66 7.74 -1.26 -9.22
CA VAL A 66 7.78 -0.34 -8.08
C VAL A 66 6.88 -0.87 -6.97
N LEU A 67 7.42 -1.03 -5.76
CA LEU A 67 6.72 -1.50 -4.58
C LEU A 67 6.86 -0.49 -3.43
N HIS A 68 5.95 -0.56 -2.45
CA HIS A 68 6.24 0.03 -1.14
C HIS A 68 7.48 -0.63 -0.53
N ARG A 69 8.30 0.14 0.19
CA ARG A 69 9.44 -0.39 0.96
C ARG A 69 9.06 -1.54 1.89
N ILE A 70 7.90 -1.46 2.54
CA ILE A 70 7.41 -2.52 3.44
C ILE A 70 7.07 -3.81 2.66
N CYS A 71 6.43 -3.68 1.50
CA CYS A 71 6.11 -4.81 0.63
C CYS A 71 7.38 -5.46 0.06
N HIS A 72 8.32 -4.65 -0.41
CA HIS A 72 9.63 -5.13 -0.87
C HIS A 72 10.37 -5.90 0.23
N ARG A 73 10.43 -5.34 1.44
CA ARG A 73 11.06 -6.03 2.59
C ARG A 73 10.35 -7.33 2.95
N GLN A 74 9.03 -7.39 2.81
CA GLN A 74 8.30 -8.62 3.09
C GLN A 74 8.66 -9.74 2.11
N ILE A 75 8.84 -9.44 0.81
CA ILE A 75 9.30 -10.43 -0.17
C ILE A 75 10.61 -11.07 0.29
N HIS A 76 11.61 -10.26 0.66
CA HIS A 76 12.91 -10.76 1.12
C HIS A 76 12.91 -11.34 2.55
N ALA A 77 11.86 -11.07 3.32
CA ALA A 77 11.64 -11.72 4.60
C ALA A 77 11.07 -13.13 4.44
N LEU A 78 10.28 -13.36 3.38
CA LEU A 78 9.61 -14.63 3.13
C LEU A 78 10.35 -15.55 2.17
N PHE A 79 11.03 -15.03 1.15
CA PHE A 79 11.59 -15.83 0.05
C PHE A 79 13.10 -15.60 -0.16
N THR A 80 13.80 -16.65 -0.58
CA THR A 80 15.18 -16.52 -1.08
C THR A 80 15.19 -16.05 -2.54
N GLU A 81 16.32 -15.56 -3.03
CA GLU A 81 16.49 -15.21 -4.46
C GLU A 81 16.20 -16.40 -5.38
N THR A 82 16.63 -17.61 -5.00
CA THR A 82 16.34 -18.82 -5.78
C THR A 82 14.85 -19.17 -5.82
N GLU A 83 14.12 -18.96 -4.72
CA GLU A 83 12.67 -19.16 -4.68
C GLU A 83 11.95 -18.11 -5.55
N LEU A 84 12.40 -16.86 -5.53
CA LEU A 84 11.91 -15.82 -6.43
C LEU A 84 12.11 -16.20 -7.90
N ALA A 85 13.32 -16.63 -8.27
CA ALA A 85 13.64 -16.99 -9.65
C ALA A 85 12.85 -18.21 -10.17
N ARG A 86 12.60 -19.21 -9.30
CA ARG A 86 12.02 -20.49 -9.74
C ARG A 86 10.50 -20.60 -9.58
N THR A 87 9.94 -19.97 -8.54
CA THR A 87 8.55 -20.20 -8.15
C THR A 87 7.73 -18.91 -8.11
N TYR A 88 8.36 -17.78 -7.75
CA TYR A 88 7.65 -16.52 -7.49
C TYR A 88 8.10 -15.37 -8.40
N ALA A 89 8.34 -15.68 -9.68
CA ALA A 89 8.85 -14.73 -10.68
C ALA A 89 7.81 -13.72 -11.19
N THR A 90 6.57 -13.78 -10.70
CA THR A 90 5.48 -12.86 -11.06
C THR A 90 4.78 -12.31 -9.80
N VAL A 91 4.07 -11.20 -9.95
CA VAL A 91 3.28 -10.60 -8.86
C VAL A 91 2.20 -11.56 -8.39
N GLU A 92 1.53 -12.23 -9.32
CA GLU A 92 0.45 -13.18 -9.06
C GLU A 92 0.97 -14.36 -8.25
N ALA A 93 2.16 -14.87 -8.60
CA ALA A 93 2.83 -15.95 -7.88
C ALA A 93 3.24 -15.50 -6.47
N LEU A 94 3.77 -14.27 -6.31
CA LEU A 94 4.08 -13.70 -5.00
C LEU A 94 2.87 -13.61 -4.08
N LYS A 95 1.67 -13.37 -4.63
CA LYS A 95 0.42 -13.27 -3.85
C LYS A 95 -0.11 -14.64 -3.36
N GLN A 96 0.31 -15.77 -3.94
CA GLN A 96 -0.24 -17.10 -3.62
C GLN A 96 0.10 -17.62 -2.21
N PRO A 97 1.34 -17.50 -1.70
CA PRO A 97 1.68 -18.06 -0.39
C PRO A 97 0.85 -17.42 0.73
N GLU A 98 0.31 -18.26 1.63
CA GLU A 98 -0.58 -17.81 2.71
C GLU A 98 0.06 -16.71 3.58
N GLU A 99 1.36 -16.83 3.87
CA GLU A 99 2.11 -15.84 4.64
C GLU A 99 2.11 -14.46 3.96
N MET A 100 2.25 -14.42 2.62
CA MET A 100 2.18 -13.17 1.86
C MET A 100 0.74 -12.66 1.80
N ALA A 101 -0.24 -13.52 1.53
CA ALA A 101 -1.65 -13.12 1.48
C ALA A 101 -2.12 -12.52 2.82
N ARG A 102 -1.70 -13.10 3.95
CA ARG A 102 -1.98 -12.57 5.29
C ARG A 102 -1.33 -11.20 5.51
N PHE A 103 -0.07 -11.05 5.08
CA PHE A 103 0.61 -9.75 5.12
C PHE A 103 -0.13 -8.70 4.28
N ILE A 104 -0.55 -9.04 3.06
CA ILE A 104 -1.27 -8.12 2.17
C ILE A 104 -2.57 -7.63 2.82
N ARG A 105 -3.40 -8.56 3.34
CA ARG A 105 -4.64 -8.19 4.04
C ARG A 105 -4.39 -7.24 5.22
N TRP A 106 -3.32 -7.47 5.97
CA TRP A 106 -2.94 -6.62 7.08
C TRP A 106 -2.44 -5.23 6.63
N VAL A 107 -1.53 -5.17 5.64
CA VAL A 107 -0.90 -3.92 5.21
C VAL A 107 -1.90 -3.00 4.49
N GLN A 108 -2.92 -3.57 3.86
CA GLN A 108 -4.03 -2.80 3.27
C GLN A 108 -4.79 -1.93 4.28
N THR A 109 -4.78 -2.30 5.57
CA THR A 109 -5.41 -1.50 6.64
C THR A 109 -4.59 -0.28 7.10
N LYS A 110 -3.38 -0.08 6.53
CA LYS A 110 -2.41 0.92 7.01
C LYS A 110 -2.38 2.15 6.09
N PRO A 111 -1.99 3.33 6.61
CA PRO A 111 -1.75 4.52 5.78
C PRO A 111 -0.77 4.26 4.64
N ASP A 112 -0.92 4.95 3.50
CA ASP A 112 -0.10 4.73 2.30
C ASP A 112 1.41 4.88 2.54
N ALA A 113 1.78 5.81 3.42
CA ALA A 113 3.17 6.06 3.82
C ALA A 113 3.68 5.12 4.93
N PHE A 114 2.87 4.15 5.38
CA PHE A 114 3.21 3.27 6.49
C PHE A 114 4.45 2.43 6.18
N PHE A 115 5.36 2.39 7.14
CA PHE A 115 6.60 1.64 7.05
C PHE A 115 6.97 1.03 8.41
N GLU A 116 7.36 -0.23 8.39
CA GLU A 116 7.90 -0.94 9.53
C GLU A 116 9.01 -1.90 9.09
N LYS A 117 9.93 -2.22 9.99
CA LYS A 117 11.02 -3.17 9.72
C LYS A 117 10.47 -4.59 9.68
N SER A 118 10.48 -5.24 8.51
CA SER A 118 10.19 -6.68 8.43
C SER A 118 11.32 -7.53 9.06
N ARG A 119 10.94 -8.67 9.63
CA ARG A 119 11.85 -9.67 10.21
C ARG A 119 11.81 -10.91 9.32
N LYS A 120 12.99 -11.46 8.99
CA LYS A 120 13.09 -12.71 8.23
C LYS A 120 12.30 -13.84 8.89
N SER A 121 11.63 -14.65 8.08
CA SER A 121 10.93 -15.84 8.55
C SER A 121 11.91 -16.84 9.18
N GLN A 122 11.41 -17.67 10.09
CA GLN A 122 12.25 -18.68 10.75
C GLN A 122 12.86 -19.65 9.73
N ARG A 123 12.10 -19.99 8.68
CA ARG A 123 12.55 -20.82 7.56
C ARG A 123 13.79 -20.29 6.86
N LEU A 124 13.91 -18.96 6.72
CA LEU A 124 15.09 -18.35 6.12
C LEU A 124 16.26 -18.22 7.10
N LYS A 125 15.99 -18.13 8.40
CA LYS A 125 17.04 -18.04 9.43
C LYS A 125 17.74 -19.39 9.64
N SER A 126 17.01 -20.50 9.56
CA SER A 126 17.56 -21.86 9.75
C SER A 126 18.38 -22.39 8.57
N LYS A 127 18.28 -21.75 7.39
CA LYS A 127 19.06 -22.09 6.18
C LYS A 127 20.42 -21.37 6.09
N ARG A 128 20.88 -20.74 7.17
CA ARG A 128 22.15 -20.01 7.24
C ARG A 128 23.24 -20.81 7.90
#